data_AF-A0A2N2DCT5-F1
#
_entry.id   AF-A0A2N2DCT5-F1
#
_cell.length_a   1.000
_cell.length_b   1.000
_cell.length_c   1.000
_cell.angle_alpha   90.00
_cell.angle_beta   90.00
_cell.angle_gamma   90.00
#
_symmetry.space_group_name_H-M   'P 1'
#
loop_
_entity.id
_entity.type
_entity.pdbx_description
1 polymer ?
#
loop_
_entity_poly.entity_id
_entity_poly.type
_entity_poly.pdbx_seq_one_letter_code
_entity_poly.pdbx_strand_id
1 'polypeptide(L)'
;MCISIVFAANIPDTEAGNFKKRIEKLGNLYQYGIGMGEEMLLPGAGPEVKRVLSAPDIIFEVHDLPEPHCACDIDHDIRTGSKLGKMSRFFDFIREVLEYKGLKRLSLLFFQDEFPGADHIREEFGTFDDLADLLNRWNTWQVAGYEPTRRAYYIADESPLLFTVTGKKISQ
;
A
#
# COMPACT_ATOMS: atom_id res chain seq x y z
N MET A 1 -15.10 -3.12 -5.45
CA MET A 1 -13.98 -3.96 -5.00
C MET A 1 -12.88 -2.99 -4.67
N CYS A 2 -12.66 -2.78 -3.38
CA CYS A 2 -11.68 -1.83 -2.87
C CYS A 2 -10.37 -2.57 -2.63
N ILE A 3 -9.25 -1.92 -2.95
CA ILE A 3 -7.92 -2.39 -2.56
C ILE A 3 -7.58 -1.68 -1.25
N SER A 4 -7.08 -2.41 -0.27
CA SER A 4 -6.41 -1.87 0.92
C SER A 4 -4.91 -1.81 0.66
N ILE A 5 -4.29 -0.70 1.06
CA ILE A 5 -2.84 -0.50 0.97
C ILE A 5 -2.30 -0.27 2.38
N VAL A 6 -1.64 -1.29 2.91
CA VAL A 6 -1.07 -1.28 4.25
C VAL A 6 0.44 -1.15 4.16
N PHE A 7 0.96 -0.21 4.91
CA PHE A 7 2.38 0.08 5.03
C PHE A 7 2.88 -0.39 6.37
N ALA A 8 4.04 -1.04 6.34
CA ALA A 8 4.79 -1.43 7.53
C ALA A 8 6.18 -0.84 7.45
N ALA A 9 6.47 0.07 8.36
CA ALA A 9 7.71 0.80 8.42
C ALA A 9 8.57 0.33 9.59
N ASN A 10 9.78 -0.14 9.29
CA ASN A 10 10.77 -0.48 10.30
C ASN A 10 11.55 0.78 10.69
N ILE A 11 11.22 1.34 11.86
CA ILE A 11 11.71 2.60 12.39
C ILE A 11 12.16 2.37 13.84
N PRO A 12 13.24 2.99 14.33
CA PRO A 12 13.59 2.93 15.75
C PRO A 12 12.46 3.47 16.65
N ASP A 13 12.19 2.83 17.79
CA ASP A 13 11.12 3.24 18.72
C ASP A 13 11.21 4.72 19.13
N THR A 14 12.43 5.24 19.27
CA THR A 14 12.69 6.65 19.60
C THR A 14 12.20 7.63 18.53
N GLU A 15 12.05 7.17 17.29
CA GLU A 15 11.61 7.95 16.12
C GLU A 15 10.14 7.71 15.77
N ALA A 16 9.48 6.71 16.39
CA ALA A 16 8.14 6.29 16.00
C ALA A 16 7.10 7.41 16.03
N GLY A 17 7.13 8.25 17.07
CA GLY A 17 6.22 9.39 17.19
C GLY A 17 6.44 10.46 16.12
N ASN A 18 7.69 10.70 15.73
CA ASN A 18 8.02 11.66 14.66
C ASN A 18 7.63 11.12 13.28
N PHE A 19 7.86 9.82 13.07
CA PHE A 19 7.46 9.14 11.85
C PHE A 19 5.95 9.19 11.65
N LYS A 20 5.15 8.84 12.66
CA LYS A 20 3.68 8.93 12.61
C LYS A 20 3.21 10.34 12.21
N LYS A 21 3.71 11.38 12.89
CA LYS A 21 3.39 12.78 12.56
C LYS A 21 3.78 13.17 11.13
N ARG A 22 4.85 12.60 10.58
CA ARG A 22 5.25 12.82 9.18
C ARG A 22 4.24 12.17 8.24
N ILE A 23 3.88 10.91 8.47
CA ILE A 23 2.90 10.20 7.63
C ILE A 23 1.55 10.93 7.62
N GLU A 24 1.06 11.39 8.77
CA GLU A 24 -0.15 12.25 8.86
C GLU A 24 -0.04 13.51 7.98
N LYS A 25 1.09 14.20 8.03
CA LYS A 25 1.32 15.40 7.20
C LYS A 25 1.36 15.07 5.71
N LEU A 26 2.00 13.96 5.34
CA LEU A 26 2.05 13.48 3.96
C LEU A 26 0.66 13.09 3.46
N GLY A 27 -0.14 12.38 4.27
CA GLY A 27 -1.53 12.06 3.94
C GLY A 27 -2.32 13.33 3.61
N ASN A 28 -2.23 14.37 4.45
CA ASN A 28 -2.85 15.66 4.18
C ASN A 28 -2.33 16.34 2.90
N LEU A 29 -1.01 16.32 2.67
CA LEU A 29 -0.39 16.93 1.49
C LEU A 29 -0.88 16.26 0.19
N TYR A 30 -0.98 14.94 0.19
CA TYR A 30 -1.35 14.13 -0.97
C TYR A 30 -2.86 13.83 -1.07
N GLN A 31 -3.64 14.34 -0.12
CA GLN A 31 -5.09 14.17 -0.01
C GLN A 31 -5.51 12.69 0.16
N TYR A 32 -4.84 12.00 1.09
CA TYR A 32 -5.15 10.65 1.53
C TYR A 32 -5.58 10.62 3.00
N GLY A 33 -6.51 9.71 3.32
CA GLY A 33 -6.79 9.30 4.68
C GLY A 33 -5.71 8.34 5.18
N ILE A 34 -5.33 8.48 6.45
CA ILE A 34 -4.30 7.67 7.09
C ILE A 34 -4.89 7.02 8.35
N GLY A 35 -5.05 5.69 8.31
CA GLY A 35 -5.29 4.89 9.50
C GLY A 35 -3.97 4.45 10.11
N MET A 36 -3.77 4.58 11.43
CA MET A 36 -2.54 4.14 12.09
C MET A 36 -2.81 3.05 13.11
N GLY A 37 -1.94 2.04 13.14
CA GLY A 37 -2.12 0.88 14.00
C GLY A 37 -3.00 -0.18 13.35
N GLU A 38 -3.03 -1.34 13.99
CA GLU A 38 -3.75 -2.51 13.48
C GLU A 38 -5.25 -2.41 13.69
N GLU A 39 -5.65 -1.68 14.73
CA GLU A 39 -7.03 -1.39 15.05
C GLU A 39 -7.73 -0.56 13.97
N MET A 40 -6.95 0.11 13.12
CA MET A 40 -7.44 0.89 11.99
C MET A 40 -7.50 0.08 10.70
N LEU A 41 -7.14 -1.21 10.72
CA LEU A 41 -7.27 -2.09 9.57
C LEU A 41 -8.66 -2.73 9.53
N LEU A 42 -9.06 -3.17 8.34
CA LEU A 42 -10.27 -3.96 8.18
C LEU A 42 -10.32 -5.16 9.16
N PRO A 43 -11.50 -5.50 9.73
CA PRO A 43 -11.64 -6.65 10.61
C PRO A 43 -11.07 -7.93 9.99
N GLY A 44 -10.14 -8.58 10.68
CA GLY A 44 -9.43 -9.78 10.20
C GLY A 44 -8.11 -9.51 9.46
N ALA A 45 -7.90 -8.30 8.91
CA ALA A 45 -6.65 -7.93 8.26
C ALA A 45 -5.51 -7.72 9.27
N GLY A 46 -5.77 -7.14 10.44
CA GLY A 46 -4.74 -6.88 11.46
C GLY A 46 -3.92 -8.11 11.89
N PRO A 47 -4.56 -9.21 12.32
CA PRO A 47 -3.85 -10.46 12.65
C PRO A 47 -3.05 -11.05 11.48
N GLU A 48 -3.59 -11.00 10.25
CA GLU A 48 -2.91 -11.50 9.06
C GLU A 48 -1.72 -10.62 8.67
N VAL A 49 -1.89 -9.29 8.65
CA VAL A 49 -0.82 -8.30 8.45
C VAL A 49 0.32 -8.54 9.43
N LYS A 50 0.02 -8.76 10.73
CA LYS A 50 1.03 -9.14 11.73
C LYS A 50 1.74 -10.45 11.42
N ARG A 51 0.98 -11.49 11.08
CA ARG A 51 1.52 -12.82 10.76
C ARG A 51 2.50 -12.74 9.58
N VAL A 52 2.13 -11.97 8.56
CA VAL A 52 2.83 -11.83 7.29
C VAL A 52 4.08 -10.96 7.43
N LEU A 53 3.98 -9.83 8.12
CA LEU A 53 5.09 -8.89 8.24
C LEU A 53 6.08 -9.26 9.33
N SER A 54 5.67 -10.08 10.30
CA SER A 54 6.53 -10.66 11.35
C SER A 54 7.49 -9.64 12.00
N ALA A 55 7.02 -8.43 12.35
CA ALA A 55 7.91 -7.34 12.76
C ALA A 55 7.30 -6.32 13.74
N PRO A 56 8.13 -5.63 14.55
CA PRO A 56 7.74 -4.50 15.40
C PRO A 56 7.58 -3.20 14.57
N ASP A 57 6.93 -3.30 13.42
CA ASP A 57 6.83 -2.22 12.45
C ASP A 57 5.69 -1.27 12.81
N ILE A 58 5.84 0.02 12.47
CA ILE A 58 4.73 0.96 12.52
C ILE A 58 3.84 0.65 11.32
N ILE A 59 2.60 0.25 11.60
CA ILE A 59 1.60 -0.06 10.59
C ILE A 59 0.73 1.17 10.34
N PHE A 60 0.50 1.49 9.07
CA PHE A 60 -0.51 2.46 8.67
C PHE A 60 -1.20 2.05 7.37
N GLU A 61 -2.47 2.36 7.24
CA GLU A 61 -3.27 2.18 6.03
C GLU A 61 -3.45 3.52 5.33
N VAL A 62 -3.28 3.53 4.01
CA VAL A 62 -3.59 4.69 3.17
C VAL A 62 -4.88 4.39 2.42
N HIS A 63 -5.85 5.28 2.54
CA HIS A 63 -7.17 5.14 1.91
C HIS A 63 -7.67 6.49 1.39
N ASP A 64 -8.76 6.48 0.63
CA ASP A 64 -9.37 7.67 0.07
C ASP A 64 -10.08 8.49 1.16
N LEU A 65 -10.07 9.83 1.02
CA LEU A 65 -10.57 10.75 2.04
C LEU A 65 -12.09 10.74 2.34
N PRO A 66 -12.99 10.11 1.55
CA PRO A 66 -14.38 9.92 1.98
C PRO A 66 -14.71 8.51 2.51
N GLU A 67 -13.90 7.49 2.21
CA GLU A 67 -14.20 6.08 2.53
C GLU A 67 -13.02 5.43 3.27
N PRO A 68 -13.12 5.22 4.60
CA PRO A 68 -12.17 4.40 5.33
C PRO A 68 -12.11 3.02 4.68
N HIS A 69 -10.91 2.52 4.42
CA HIS A 69 -10.65 1.19 3.85
C HIS A 69 -10.96 1.01 2.36
N CYS A 70 -11.02 2.10 1.59
CA CYS A 70 -11.07 2.01 0.13
C CYS A 70 -9.97 2.84 -0.52
N ALA A 71 -9.16 2.22 -1.41
CA ALA A 71 -8.14 2.88 -2.23
C ALA A 71 -8.51 2.87 -3.73
N CYS A 72 -9.80 2.94 -4.06
CA CYS A 72 -10.27 2.94 -5.45
C CYS A 72 -9.71 4.11 -6.26
N ASP A 73 -9.59 5.29 -5.65
CA ASP A 73 -9.02 6.47 -6.32
C ASP A 73 -7.50 6.36 -6.45
N ILE A 74 -6.83 5.62 -5.56
CA ILE A 74 -5.39 5.33 -5.68
C ILE A 74 -5.12 4.40 -6.88
N ASP A 75 -5.88 3.31 -7.00
CA ASP A 75 -5.80 2.40 -8.15
C ASP A 75 -6.13 3.15 -9.46
N HIS A 76 -7.19 3.97 -9.45
CA HIS A 76 -7.56 4.77 -10.61
C HIS A 76 -6.48 5.81 -10.99
N ASP A 77 -5.84 6.44 -9.99
CA ASP A 77 -4.75 7.40 -10.20
C ASP A 77 -3.50 6.74 -10.78
N ILE A 78 -3.10 5.56 -10.27
CA ILE A 78 -1.99 4.77 -10.82
C ILE A 78 -2.27 4.40 -12.28
N ARG A 79 -3.48 3.90 -12.59
CA ARG A 79 -3.89 3.51 -13.96
C ARG A 79 -3.92 4.71 -14.92
N THR A 80 -4.47 5.83 -14.46
CA THR A 80 -4.60 7.05 -15.28
C THR A 80 -3.23 7.68 -15.52
N GLY A 81 -2.40 7.77 -14.47
CA GLY A 81 -1.02 8.24 -14.56
C GLY A 81 -0.22 7.43 -15.58
N SER A 82 -0.24 6.10 -15.45
CA SER A 82 0.43 5.17 -16.38
C SER A 82 0.02 5.40 -17.84
N LYS A 83 -1.29 5.51 -18.13
CA LYS A 83 -1.80 5.79 -19.49
C LYS A 83 -1.34 7.13 -20.05
N LEU A 84 -1.15 8.13 -19.18
CA LEU A 84 -0.77 9.49 -19.57
C LEU A 84 0.76 9.70 -19.54
N GLY A 85 1.56 8.68 -19.22
CA GLY A 85 3.01 8.80 -19.05
C GLY A 85 3.40 9.71 -17.89
N LYS A 86 2.53 9.83 -16.87
CA LYS A 86 2.74 10.65 -15.67
C LYS A 86 2.90 9.75 -14.45
N MET A 87 3.76 10.15 -13.52
CA MET A 87 3.87 9.49 -12.23
C MET A 87 2.61 9.80 -11.40
N SER A 88 2.00 8.77 -10.81
CA SER A 88 0.88 8.93 -9.87
C SER A 88 1.35 9.64 -8.59
N ARG A 89 0.46 10.45 -8.01
CA ARG A 89 0.72 11.12 -6.72
C ARG A 89 0.95 10.11 -5.58
N PHE A 90 0.47 8.89 -5.73
CA PHE A 90 0.75 7.79 -4.81
C PHE A 90 2.25 7.50 -4.76
N PHE A 91 2.91 7.41 -5.91
CA PHE A 91 4.35 7.14 -5.97
C PHE A 91 5.18 8.30 -5.40
N ASP A 92 4.74 9.54 -5.59
CA ASP A 92 5.37 10.70 -4.94
C ASP A 92 5.23 10.62 -3.40
N PHE A 93 4.05 10.25 -2.90
CA PHE A 93 3.83 9.98 -1.48
C PHE A 93 4.78 8.89 -0.96
N ILE A 94 4.89 7.74 -1.66
CA ILE A 94 5.82 6.65 -1.28
C ILE A 94 7.26 7.13 -1.23
N ARG A 95 7.70 7.90 -2.23
CA ARG A 95 9.07 8.43 -2.26
C ARG A 95 9.33 9.31 -1.03
N GLU A 96 8.40 10.17 -0.65
CA GLU A 96 8.54 11.01 0.56
C GLU A 96 8.54 10.21 1.87
N VAL A 97 7.84 9.07 1.92
CA VAL A 97 7.95 8.12 3.04
C VAL A 97 9.35 7.52 3.09
N LEU A 98 9.86 7.07 1.94
CA LEU A 98 11.18 6.44 1.81
C LEU A 98 12.35 7.37 2.15
N GLU A 99 12.18 8.69 2.00
CA GLU A 99 13.17 9.71 2.36
C GLU A 99 13.36 9.90 3.87
N TYR A 100 12.57 9.26 4.73
CA TYR A 100 12.73 9.37 6.16
C TYR A 100 14.08 8.79 6.63
N LYS A 101 14.95 9.64 7.19
CA LYS A 101 16.35 9.31 7.58
C LYS A 101 16.50 8.13 8.57
N GLY A 102 15.41 7.70 9.23
CA GLY A 102 15.41 6.55 10.14
C GLY A 102 14.79 5.26 9.58
N LEU A 103 14.24 5.29 8.36
CA LEU A 103 13.52 4.15 7.78
C LEU A 103 14.50 3.09 7.30
N LYS A 104 14.43 1.90 7.89
CA LYS A 104 15.27 0.76 7.51
C LYS A 104 14.64 -0.08 6.41
N ARG A 105 13.32 -0.21 6.45
CA ARG A 105 12.52 -1.04 5.54
C ARG A 105 11.12 -0.46 5.45
N LEU A 106 10.57 -0.46 4.24
CA LEU A 106 9.15 -0.23 3.99
C LEU A 106 8.59 -1.45 3.26
N SER A 107 7.60 -2.08 3.88
CA SER A 107 6.84 -3.15 3.26
C SER A 107 5.44 -2.63 2.97
N LEU A 108 4.96 -2.89 1.76
CA LEU A 108 3.65 -2.49 1.27
C LEU A 108 2.84 -3.75 0.99
N LEU A 109 1.74 -3.92 1.70
CA LEU A 109 0.79 -5.00 1.49
C LEU A 109 -0.44 -4.46 0.76
N PHE A 110 -0.77 -5.14 -0.32
CA PHE A 110 -1.85 -4.84 -1.24
C PHE A 110 -2.85 -6.01 -1.21
N PHE A 111 -4.10 -5.78 -0.86
CA PHE A 111 -5.12 -6.84 -0.77
C PHE A 111 -6.54 -6.29 -0.95
N GLN A 112 -7.54 -7.18 -1.09
CA GLN A 112 -8.95 -6.82 -1.24
C GLN A 112 -9.75 -7.16 0.02
N ASP A 113 -10.85 -6.43 0.24
CA ASP A 113 -11.90 -6.49 1.28
C ASP A 113 -11.86 -7.66 2.29
N GLU A 114 -11.85 -8.91 1.83
CA GLU A 114 -11.77 -10.11 2.66
C GLU A 114 -10.45 -10.83 2.34
N PHE A 115 -9.57 -11.00 3.33
CA PHE A 115 -8.34 -11.79 3.21
C PHE A 115 -8.75 -13.29 3.09
N PRO A 116 -9.02 -13.84 1.89
CA PRO A 116 -9.86 -15.01 1.76
C PRO A 116 -8.95 -16.23 1.84
N GLY A 117 -8.57 -16.63 3.06
CA GLY A 117 -7.67 -17.76 3.28
C GLY A 117 -6.25 -17.45 2.81
N ALA A 118 -5.36 -17.28 3.77
CA ALA A 118 -3.99 -16.80 3.59
C ALA A 118 -3.03 -17.79 2.89
N ASP A 119 -3.51 -18.60 1.95
CA ASP A 119 -2.75 -19.73 1.45
C ASP A 119 -1.64 -19.30 0.48
N HIS A 120 -1.79 -18.17 -0.23
CA HIS A 120 -0.77 -17.66 -1.16
C HIS A 120 -0.68 -16.12 -1.17
N ILE A 121 0.18 -15.57 -0.31
CA ILE A 121 0.64 -14.18 -0.45
C ILE A 121 1.82 -14.19 -1.39
N ARG A 122 1.75 -13.34 -2.42
CA ARG A 122 2.89 -13.12 -3.32
C ARG A 122 3.85 -12.15 -2.64
N GLU A 123 5.03 -12.64 -2.30
CA GLU A 123 6.10 -11.83 -1.73
C GLU A 123 7.08 -11.41 -2.83
N GLU A 124 7.27 -10.10 -2.97
CA GLU A 124 8.24 -9.51 -3.88
C GLU A 124 9.13 -8.49 -3.14
N PHE A 125 10.34 -8.29 -3.65
CA PHE A 125 11.30 -7.35 -3.09
C PHE A 125 12.05 -6.64 -4.21
N GLY A 126 12.40 -5.38 -3.99
CA GLY A 126 13.11 -4.59 -4.99
C GLY A 126 13.34 -3.14 -4.58
N THR A 127 13.57 -2.30 -5.57
CA THR A 127 13.69 -0.84 -5.45
C THR A 127 12.32 -0.16 -5.58
N PHE A 128 12.29 1.15 -5.38
CA PHE A 128 11.11 1.96 -5.67
C PHE A 128 10.71 1.90 -7.16
N ASP A 129 11.69 1.87 -8.07
CA ASP A 129 11.42 1.78 -9.51
C ASP A 129 10.81 0.42 -9.86
N ASP A 130 11.26 -0.67 -9.23
CA ASP A 130 10.68 -2.00 -9.42
C ASP A 130 9.21 -2.05 -8.94
N LEU A 131 8.91 -1.41 -7.79
CA LEU A 131 7.53 -1.26 -7.30
C LEU A 131 6.68 -0.45 -8.27
N ALA A 132 7.21 0.68 -8.76
CA ALA A 132 6.51 1.54 -9.71
C ALA A 132 6.22 0.79 -11.02
N ASP A 133 7.19 0.08 -11.57
CA ASP A 133 7.02 -0.75 -12.76
C ASP A 133 5.98 -1.86 -12.54
N LEU A 134 6.01 -2.53 -11.38
CA LEU A 134 5.06 -3.59 -11.03
C LEU A 134 3.62 -3.07 -10.97
N LEU A 135 3.39 -1.92 -10.31
CA LEU A 135 2.06 -1.35 -10.14
C LEU A 135 1.55 -0.61 -11.38
N ASN A 136 2.45 -0.10 -12.24
CA ASN A 136 2.10 0.47 -13.54
C ASN A 136 1.76 -0.57 -14.61
N ARG A 137 2.15 -1.84 -14.41
CA ARG A 137 1.73 -2.93 -15.30
C ARG A 137 0.22 -3.16 -15.17
N TRP A 138 -0.46 -2.94 -16.29
CA TRP A 138 -1.91 -3.09 -16.45
C TRP A 138 -2.46 -4.45 -16.01
N ASN A 139 -1.59 -5.47 -15.95
CA ASN A 139 -1.86 -6.86 -15.65
C ASN A 139 -2.07 -7.13 -14.16
N THR A 140 -1.43 -6.35 -13.29
CA THR A 140 -1.33 -6.62 -11.85
C THR A 140 -2.68 -6.48 -11.14
N TRP A 141 -3.61 -5.72 -11.73
CA TRP A 141 -4.91 -5.37 -11.15
C TRP A 141 -6.09 -5.56 -12.12
N GLN A 142 -5.94 -6.40 -13.16
CA GLN A 142 -6.92 -6.49 -14.24
C GLN A 142 -8.31 -6.79 -13.71
N VAL A 143 -9.32 -6.09 -14.22
CA VAL A 143 -10.70 -6.54 -14.04
C VAL A 143 -10.91 -7.79 -14.92
N ALA A 144 -10.98 -8.98 -14.34
CA ALA A 144 -11.26 -10.24 -15.03
C ALA A 144 -12.67 -10.27 -15.64
N GLY A 145 -13.61 -9.52 -15.05
CA GLY A 145 -14.99 -9.45 -15.53
C GLY A 145 -15.86 -8.59 -14.63
N TYR A 146 -17.14 -8.52 -14.95
CA TYR A 146 -18.15 -7.85 -14.14
C TYR A 146 -19.25 -8.85 -13.80
N GLU A 147 -19.55 -9.05 -12.52
CA GLU A 147 -20.70 -9.84 -12.05
C GLU A 147 -21.95 -8.96 -12.03
N PRO A 148 -22.91 -9.15 -12.95
CA PRO A 148 -24.09 -8.28 -13.00
C PRO A 148 -24.98 -8.43 -11.77
N THR A 149 -25.00 -9.62 -11.18
CA THR A 149 -25.83 -9.97 -10.01
C THR A 149 -25.34 -9.26 -8.75
N ARG A 150 -24.02 -9.19 -8.55
CA ARG A 150 -23.41 -8.50 -7.40
C ARG A 150 -23.05 -7.05 -7.69
N ARG A 151 -23.20 -6.61 -8.94
CA ARG A 151 -22.73 -5.31 -9.45
C ARG A 151 -21.26 -5.06 -9.08
N ALA A 152 -20.44 -6.10 -9.16
CA ALA A 152 -19.05 -6.09 -8.73
C ALA A 152 -18.14 -6.39 -9.91
N TYR A 153 -17.01 -5.69 -10.00
CA TYR A 153 -15.92 -6.04 -10.90
C TYR A 153 -15.04 -7.10 -10.23
N TYR A 154 -14.69 -8.16 -10.94
CA TYR A 154 -13.72 -9.17 -10.51
C TYR A 154 -12.33 -8.75 -10.90
N ILE A 155 -11.33 -8.98 -10.05
CA ILE A 155 -9.92 -8.76 -10.41
C ILE A 155 -9.27 -10.11 -10.77
N ALA A 156 -8.39 -10.15 -11.77
CA ALA A 156 -7.79 -11.36 -12.32
C ALA A 156 -6.65 -11.92 -11.45
N ASP A 157 -6.03 -11.07 -10.66
CA ASP A 157 -5.10 -11.45 -9.58
C ASP A 157 -5.69 -10.97 -8.25
N GLU A 158 -6.36 -11.88 -7.54
CA GLU A 158 -6.93 -11.63 -6.21
C GLU A 158 -5.91 -11.92 -5.09
N SER A 159 -4.70 -12.36 -5.44
CA SER A 159 -3.67 -12.72 -4.47
C SER A 159 -3.14 -11.46 -3.78
N PRO A 160 -3.11 -11.42 -2.44
CA PRO A 160 -2.42 -10.35 -1.73
C PRO A 160 -0.95 -10.25 -2.17
N LEU A 161 -0.49 -9.03 -2.45
CA LEU A 161 0.90 -8.74 -2.80
C LEU A 161 1.59 -8.03 -1.64
N LEU A 162 2.64 -8.64 -1.11
CA LEU A 162 3.58 -7.99 -0.19
C LEU A 162 4.82 -7.58 -0.98
N PHE A 163 5.02 -6.28 -1.17
CA PHE A 163 6.24 -5.75 -1.76
C PHE A 163 7.12 -5.09 -0.70
N THR A 164 8.35 -5.55 -0.55
CA THR A 164 9.33 -4.92 0.35
C THR A 164 10.33 -4.10 -0.43
N VAL A 165 10.30 -2.78 -0.21
CA VAL A 165 11.30 -1.86 -0.76
C VAL A 165 12.57 -2.00 0.08
N THR A 166 13.61 -2.54 -0.55
CA THR A 166 14.94 -2.66 0.04
C THR A 166 15.72 -1.38 -0.24
N GLY A 167 15.95 -0.58 0.79
CA GLY A 167 16.67 0.68 0.64
C GLY A 167 18.18 0.47 0.44
N LYS A 168 18.70 0.92 -0.72
CA LYS A 168 19.93 1.75 -0.92
C LYS A 168 20.28 1.82 -2.41
N LYS A 169 20.62 2.97 -3.02
CA LYS A 169 21.36 4.16 -2.56
C LYS A 169 20.69 5.45 -3.03
N ILE A 170 20.49 6.42 -2.13
CA ILE A 170 20.61 7.84 -2.54
C ILE A 170 22.12 8.08 -2.58
N SER A 171 22.63 8.34 -3.78
CA SER A 171 24.04 8.54 -4.11
C SER A 171 24.72 9.55 -3.17
N GLN A 172 25.99 9.26 -2.89
CA GLN A 172 26.93 10.08 -2.11
C GLN A 172 27.05 11.51 -2.61
#